data_AF-A0A161M1L7-F1
#
_entry.id   AF-A0A161M1L7-F1
#
_cell.length_a   1.000
_cell.length_b   1.000
_cell.length_c   1.000
_cell.angle_alpha   90.00
_cell.angle_beta   90.00
_cell.angle_gamma   90.00
#
_symmetry.space_group_name_H-M   'P 1'
#
loop_
_entity.id
_entity.type
_entity.pdbx_description
1 polymer ?
#
loop_
_entity_poly.entity_id
_entity_poly.type
_entity_poly.pdbx_seq_one_letter_code
_entity_poly.pdbx_strand_id
1 'polypeptide(L)'
;VKAKKSIVLSAGTVGTAKILLLSGIGPENHLLQHNIQPLVNLPVGENLQDHVTTGLDLIIINETLPVSSNAILKSPFEAFNYFVNGKGVMTHSGS
;
A
#
# COMPACT_ATOMS: atom_id res chain seq x y z
N VAL A 1 -8.92 -25.40 1.52
CA VAL A 1 -7.92 -25.23 2.62
C VAL A 1 -8.68 -25.25 3.95
N LYS A 2 -8.13 -25.85 5.02
CA LYS A 2 -8.73 -25.87 6.37
C LYS A 2 -7.64 -25.58 7.41
N ALA A 3 -8.00 -24.94 8.53
CA ALA A 3 -7.10 -24.70 9.66
C ALA A 3 -7.62 -25.42 10.92
N LYS A 4 -6.72 -26.01 11.72
CA LYS A 4 -7.09 -26.78 12.93
C LYS A 4 -7.21 -25.94 14.20
N LYS A 5 -6.60 -24.74 14.23
CA LYS A 5 -6.52 -23.89 15.44
C LYS A 5 -7.15 -22.52 15.21
N SER A 6 -6.61 -21.74 14.27
CA SER A 6 -7.05 -20.37 14.01
C SER A 6 -6.75 -19.96 12.57
N ILE A 7 -7.37 -18.86 12.14
CA ILE A 7 -7.13 -18.19 10.86
C ILE A 7 -6.82 -16.73 11.19
N VAL A 8 -5.78 -16.18 10.56
CA VAL A 8 -5.41 -14.76 10.67
C VAL A 8 -5.56 -14.12 9.30
N LEU A 9 -6.23 -12.97 9.24
CA LEU A 9 -6.38 -12.17 8.03
C LEU A 9 -5.35 -11.02 8.07
N SER A 10 -4.61 -10.85 6.98
CA SER A 10 -3.58 -9.80 6.86
C SER A 10 -3.56 -9.19 5.45
N ALA A 11 -4.73 -9.09 4.81
CA ALA A 11 -4.89 -8.60 3.45
C ALA A 11 -4.91 -7.05 3.36
N GLY A 12 -4.30 -6.35 4.32
CA GLY A 12 -4.35 -4.90 4.44
C GLY A 12 -5.71 -4.35 4.87
N THR A 13 -5.83 -3.02 4.95
CA THR A 13 -7.03 -2.31 5.42
C THR A 13 -8.25 -2.59 4.53
N VAL A 14 -8.08 -2.51 3.21
CA VAL A 14 -9.16 -2.74 2.23
C VAL A 14 -9.49 -4.23 2.07
N GLY A 15 -8.47 -5.08 1.91
CA GLY A 15 -8.67 -6.50 1.64
C GLY A 15 -9.28 -7.26 2.81
N THR A 16 -8.85 -6.95 4.04
CA THR A 16 -9.38 -7.62 5.24
C THR A 16 -10.84 -7.30 5.48
N ALA A 17 -11.23 -6.02 5.34
CA ALA A 17 -12.63 -5.61 5.47
C ALA A 17 -13.53 -6.32 4.44
N LYS A 18 -13.08 -6.41 3.17
CA LYS A 18 -13.81 -7.12 2.12
C LYS A 18 -14.00 -8.61 2.42
N ILE A 19 -12.96 -9.30 2.90
CA ILE A 19 -13.04 -10.73 3.25
C ILE A 19 -14.08 -10.94 4.37
N LEU A 20 -14.06 -10.10 5.40
CA LEU A 20 -15.03 -10.18 6.51
C LEU A 20 -16.48 -9.96 6.02
N LEU A 21 -16.71 -8.92 5.22
CA LEU A 21 -18.03 -8.63 4.65
C LEU A 21 -18.57 -9.79 3.81
N LEU A 22 -17.75 -10.34 2.91
CA LEU A 22 -18.11 -11.50 2.09
C LEU A 22 -18.30 -12.79 2.91
N SER A 23 -17.75 -12.83 4.13
CA SER A 23 -17.93 -13.93 5.08
C SER A 23 -19.14 -13.73 6.00
N GLY A 24 -19.96 -12.69 5.78
CA GLY A 24 -21.14 -12.40 6.61
C GLY A 24 -20.83 -11.67 7.92
N ILE A 25 -19.65 -11.06 8.05
CA ILE A 25 -19.22 -10.29 9.22
C ILE A 25 -19.16 -8.81 8.85
N GLY A 26 -20.13 -8.03 9.30
CA GLY A 26 -20.26 -6.61 8.93
C GLY A 26 -21.65 -6.03 9.21
N PRO A 27 -21.95 -4.80 8.77
CA PRO A 27 -23.23 -4.15 9.06
C PRO A 27 -24.39 -4.90 8.42
N GLU A 28 -25.37 -5.30 9.22
CA GLU A 28 -26.47 -6.17 8.80
C GLU A 28 -27.19 -5.67 7.53
N ASN A 29 -27.58 -4.38 7.51
CA ASN A 29 -28.25 -3.77 6.36
C ASN A 29 -27.41 -3.83 5.08
N HIS A 30 -26.10 -3.57 5.19
CA HIS A 30 -25.18 -3.61 4.05
C HIS A 30 -25.02 -5.05 3.53
N LEU A 31 -24.93 -6.04 4.42
CA LEU A 31 -24.85 -7.45 4.02
C LEU A 31 -26.14 -7.91 3.32
N LEU A 32 -27.31 -7.54 3.86
CA LEU A 32 -28.61 -7.89 3.26
C LEU A 32 -28.80 -7.25 1.88
N GLN A 33 -28.36 -6.00 1.68
CA GLN A 33 -28.37 -5.32 0.37
C GLN A 33 -27.57 -6.09 -0.69
N HIS A 34 -26.54 -6.83 -0.27
CA HIS A 34 -25.69 -7.64 -1.13
C HIS A 34 -26.07 -9.13 -1.16
N ASN A 35 -27.25 -9.51 -0.62
CA ASN A 35 -27.72 -10.90 -0.52
C ASN A 35 -26.75 -11.82 0.25
N ILE A 36 -26.04 -11.28 1.24
CA ILE A 36 -25.14 -12.03 2.12
C ILE A 36 -25.86 -12.24 3.46
N GLN A 37 -25.89 -13.49 3.93
CA GLN A 37 -26.45 -13.80 5.25
C GLN A 37 -25.59 -13.18 6.36
N PRO A 38 -26.14 -12.30 7.22
CA PRO A 38 -25.42 -11.76 8.37
C PRO A 38 -25.15 -12.87 9.40
N LEU A 39 -23.88 -13.11 9.71
CA LEU A 39 -23.43 -13.99 10.80
C LEU A 39 -23.10 -13.20 12.06
N VAL A 40 -22.47 -12.03 11.89
CA VAL A 40 -22.07 -11.15 13.01
C VAL A 40 -22.23 -9.69 12.55
N ASN A 41 -23.04 -8.92 13.30
CA ASN A 41 -23.26 -7.50 13.02
C ASN A 41 -22.17 -6.63 13.67
N LEU A 42 -21.25 -6.11 12.86
CA LEU A 42 -20.11 -5.28 13.29
C LEU A 42 -19.88 -4.13 12.29
N PRO A 43 -19.31 -2.99 12.69
CA PRO A 43 -19.02 -1.85 11.80
C PRO A 43 -17.77 -2.10 10.91
N VAL A 44 -17.73 -3.23 10.20
CA VAL A 44 -16.63 -3.59 9.29
C VAL A 44 -16.67 -2.73 8.04
N GLY A 45 -15.52 -2.20 7.63
CA GLY A 45 -15.39 -1.32 6.46
C GLY A 45 -15.50 0.17 6.80
N GLU A 46 -15.88 0.50 8.03
CA GLU A 46 -15.94 1.86 8.55
C GLU A 46 -14.58 2.32 9.10
N ASN A 47 -14.46 3.63 9.37
CA ASN A 47 -13.26 4.25 9.96
C ASN A 47 -11.98 4.03 9.15
N LEU A 48 -12.08 4.06 7.81
CA LEU A 48 -10.90 4.13 6.96
C LEU A 48 -10.21 5.47 7.16
N GLN A 49 -8.94 5.43 7.53
CA GLN A 49 -8.09 6.60 7.66
C GLN A 49 -6.94 6.46 6.68
N ASP A 50 -6.62 7.56 6.01
CA ASP A 50 -5.51 7.65 5.09
C ASP A 50 -4.83 9.02 5.24
N HIS A 51 -3.58 9.10 4.85
CA HIS A 51 -2.86 10.37 4.78
C HIS A 51 -2.98 10.93 3.36
N VAL A 52 -3.83 11.93 3.20
CA VAL A 52 -4.00 12.62 1.91
C VAL A 52 -2.70 13.36 1.58
N THR A 53 -2.02 12.92 0.52
CA THR A 53 -0.85 13.63 -0.02
C THR A 53 -1.26 14.61 -1.11
N THR A 54 -0.61 15.76 -1.17
CA THR A 54 -0.78 16.74 -2.24
C THR A 54 0.41 16.66 -3.18
N GLY A 55 0.16 16.42 -4.48
CA GLY A 55 1.20 16.40 -5.50
C GLY A 55 1.60 17.81 -5.93
N LEU A 56 2.28 18.56 -5.04
CA LEU A 56 2.86 19.85 -5.40
C LEU A 56 4.32 19.66 -5.83
N ASP A 57 4.55 19.71 -7.14
CA ASP A 57 5.91 19.77 -7.68
C ASP A 57 6.40 21.22 -7.60
N LEU A 58 7.34 21.49 -6.70
CA LEU A 58 8.02 22.78 -6.63
C LEU A 58 9.02 22.88 -7.78
N ILE A 59 8.69 23.67 -8.81
CA ILE A 59 9.60 23.98 -9.91
C ILE A 59 10.48 25.16 -9.48
N ILE A 60 11.77 24.91 -9.29
CA ILE A 60 12.77 25.96 -9.11
C ILE A 60 13.03 26.60 -10.48
N ILE A 61 12.60 27.84 -10.64
CA ILE A 61 12.92 28.62 -11.84
C ILE A 61 14.41 28.98 -11.75
N ASN A 62 15.17 28.71 -12.81
CA ASN A 62 16.61 29.01 -12.95
C ASN A 62 17.61 27.92 -12.49
N GLU A 63 17.16 26.71 -12.17
CA GLU A 63 18.02 25.51 -12.14
C GLU A 63 17.50 24.44 -13.10
N THR A 64 18.37 23.86 -13.93
CA THR A 64 18.07 22.59 -14.59
C THR A 64 18.20 21.49 -13.55
N LEU A 65 17.11 21.20 -12.83
CA LEU A 65 17.03 20.02 -11.97
C LEU A 65 17.50 18.81 -12.79
N PRO A 66 18.62 18.13 -12.44
CA PRO A 66 19.08 16.95 -13.17
C PRO A 66 18.25 15.72 -12.75
N VAL A 67 16.99 15.90 -12.38
CA VAL A 67 16.15 14.85 -11.80
C VAL A 67 15.52 14.03 -12.92
N SER A 68 16.39 13.46 -13.73
CA SER A 68 16.14 12.14 -14.31
C SER A 68 16.96 11.17 -13.50
N SER A 69 16.39 10.71 -12.38
CA SER A 69 16.89 9.55 -11.63
C SER A 69 17.20 8.37 -12.56
N ASN A 70 16.47 8.26 -13.66
CA ASN A 70 16.72 7.28 -14.74
C ASN A 70 18.08 7.40 -15.44
N ALA A 71 18.71 8.59 -15.49
CA ALA A 71 20.04 8.76 -16.09
C ALA A 71 21.17 8.30 -15.14
N ILE A 72 21.00 8.52 -13.83
CA ILE A 72 21.98 8.16 -12.79
C ILE A 72 21.87 6.65 -12.47
N LEU A 73 20.66 6.11 -12.38
CA LEU A 73 20.38 4.69 -12.09
C LEU A 73 20.84 3.72 -13.20
N LYS A 74 20.98 4.19 -14.44
CA LYS A 74 21.43 3.36 -15.57
C LYS A 74 22.96 3.27 -15.69
N SER A 75 23.72 3.96 -14.84
CA SER A 75 25.18 3.89 -14.85
C SER A 75 25.66 2.53 -14.29
N PRO A 76 26.44 1.74 -15.04
CA PRO A 76 27.00 0.48 -14.55
C PRO A 76 27.87 0.65 -13.29
N PHE A 77 28.46 1.84 -13.11
CA PHE A 77 29.29 2.18 -11.95
C PHE A 77 28.48 2.32 -10.65
N GLU A 78 27.27 2.86 -10.72
CA GLU A 78 26.34 2.96 -9.57
C GLU A 78 25.89 1.57 -9.11
N ALA A 79 25.54 0.69 -10.06
CA ALA A 79 25.19 -0.70 -9.76
C ALA A 79 26.33 -1.46 -9.09
N PHE A 80 27.57 -1.26 -9.55
CA PHE A 80 28.77 -1.86 -8.94
C PHE A 80 29.01 -1.33 -7.52
N ASN A 81 28.91 -0.01 -7.32
CA ASN A 81 29.07 0.59 -5.99
C ASN A 81 27.97 0.19 -5.00
N TYR A 82 26.73 0.03 -5.46
CA TYR A 82 25.65 -0.52 -4.65
C TYR A 82 26.00 -1.95 -4.20
N PHE A 83 26.43 -2.79 -5.14
CA PHE A 83 26.69 -4.20 -4.87
C PHE A 83 27.91 -4.43 -3.98
N VAL A 84 29.00 -3.69 -4.19
CA VAL A 84 30.28 -3.90 -3.49
C VAL A 84 30.37 -3.07 -2.21
N ASN A 85 29.91 -1.82 -2.25
CA ASN A 85 30.12 -0.86 -1.16
C ASN A 85 28.85 -0.54 -0.38
N GLY A 86 27.67 -1.01 -0.82
CA GLY A 86 26.39 -0.65 -0.20
C GLY A 86 26.12 0.86 -0.22
N LYS A 87 26.59 1.55 -1.26
CA LYS A 87 26.50 3.02 -1.42
C LYS A 87 25.98 3.35 -2.82
N GLY A 88 25.34 4.50 -2.96
CA GLY A 88 24.86 5.03 -4.25
C GLY A 88 23.43 5.53 -4.15
N VAL A 89 22.89 6.04 -5.26
CA VAL A 89 21.51 6.59 -5.23
C VAL A 89 20.46 5.50 -4.95
N MET A 90 20.79 4.23 -5.24
CA MET A 90 19.93 3.07 -5.00
C MET A 90 19.79 2.68 -3.51
N THR A 91 20.60 3.26 -2.62
CA THR A 91 20.47 3.06 -1.16
C THR A 91 19.66 4.17 -0.49
N HIS A 92 19.20 5.15 -1.25
CA HIS A 92 18.42 6.28 -0.77
C HIS A 92 16.97 6.12 -1.23
N SER A 93 16.02 6.55 -0.40
CA SER A 93 14.58 6.38 -0.69
C SER A 93 14.04 7.26 -1.83
N GLY A 94 14.91 8.02 -2.49
CA GLY A 94 14.55 9.02 -3.49
C GLY A 94 13.99 10.28 -2.82
N SER A 95 14.85 11.27 -2.62
CA SER A 95 14.49 12.65 -2.28
C SER A 95 15.19 13.59 -3.26
#